data_AF-A0A965JRW2-F1
#
_entry.id   AF-A0A965JRW2-F1
#
_cell.length_a   1.000
_cell.length_b   1.000
_cell.length_c   1.000
_cell.angle_alpha   90.00
_cell.angle_beta   90.00
_cell.angle_gamma   90.00
#
_symmetry.space_group_name_H-M   'P 1'
#
loop_
_entity.id
_entity.type
_entity.pdbx_description
1 polymer ?
#
loop_
_entity_poly.entity_id
_entity_poly.type
_entity_poly.pdbx_seq_one_letter_code
_entity_poly.pdbx_strand_id
1 'polypeptide(L)' 'MRNHGGNPAHLATNVMHFARVLRHAGLPVGTDRVMLAQQALQVAGLHSRQEFHAVLCACLLDRHEHQDLFDQAFT' A
#
# COMPACT_ATOMS: atom_id res chain seq x y z
N MET A 1 -23.76 8.66 -11.84
CA MET A 1 -22.86 7.65 -11.25
C MET A 1 -21.67 8.38 -10.64
N ARG A 2 -21.69 8.65 -9.32
CA ARG A 2 -20.58 9.29 -8.60
C ARG A 2 -19.98 8.27 -7.65
N ASN A 3 -19.00 7.51 -8.14
CA ASN A 3 -18.17 6.66 -7.28
C ASN A 3 -17.41 7.59 -6.33
N HIS A 4 -17.75 7.53 -5.05
CA HIS A 4 -16.98 8.19 -4.01
C HIS A 4 -15.64 7.46 -3.97
N GLY A 5 -14.59 8.10 -4.51
CA GLY A 5 -13.21 7.67 -4.33
C GLY A 5 -12.99 7.37 -2.84
N GLY A 6 -12.34 6.25 -2.55
CA GLY A 6 -12.26 5.66 -1.22
C GLY A 6 -12.01 6.70 -0.13
N ASN A 7 -12.84 6.67 0.90
CA ASN A 7 -12.76 7.63 2.00
C ASN A 7 -11.31 7.64 2.57
N PRO A 8 -10.63 8.81 2.60
CA PRO A 8 -9.21 8.92 2.96
C PRO A 8 -8.85 8.28 4.30
N ALA A 9 -9.78 8.30 5.26
CA ALA A 9 -9.58 7.68 6.58
C ALA A 9 -9.44 6.16 6.48
N HIS A 10 -10.27 5.50 5.67
CA HIS A 10 -10.16 4.05 5.43
C HIS A 10 -8.87 3.70 4.70
N LEU A 11 -8.43 4.57 3.77
CA LEU A 11 -7.19 4.36 3.06
C LEU A 11 -5.98 4.39 4.00
N ALA A 12 -5.90 5.42 4.86
CA ALA A 12 -4.83 5.56 5.83
C ALA A 12 -4.79 4.36 6.80
N THR A 13 -5.94 3.92 7.30
CA THR A 13 -6.03 2.72 8.17
C THR A 13 -5.57 1.46 7.44
N ASN A 14 -5.98 1.26 6.19
CA ASN A 14 -5.58 0.09 5.40
C ASN A 14 -4.07 0.07 5.15
N VAL A 15 -3.46 1.20 4.79
CA VAL A 15 -2.01 1.29 4.55
C VAL A 15 -1.23 1.01 5.85
N MET A 16 -1.66 1.56 6.99
CA MET A 16 -1.03 1.27 8.28
C MET A 16 -1.15 -0.20 8.69
N HIS A 17 -2.32 -0.80 8.49
CA HIS A 17 -2.54 -2.22 8.76
C HIS A 17 -1.62 -3.07 7.88
N PHE A 18 -1.54 -2.77 6.59
CA PHE A 18 -0.70 -3.48 5.64
C PHE A 18 0.78 -3.36 5.99
N ALA A 19 1.26 -2.16 6.30
CA ALA A 19 2.63 -1.95 6.76
C ALA A 19 2.96 -2.76 8.02
N ARG A 20 1.99 -2.95 8.93
CA ARG A 20 2.16 -3.81 10.12
C ARG A 20 2.30 -5.28 9.73
N VAL A 21 1.48 -5.78 8.81
CA VAL A 21 1.59 -7.17 8.29
C VAL A 21 2.97 -7.40 7.69
N LEU A 22 3.40 -6.49 6.81
CA LEU A 22 4.72 -6.57 6.16
C LEU A 22 5.88 -6.59 7.18
N ARG A 23 5.84 -5.69 8.18
CA ARG A 23 6.83 -5.67 9.26
C ARG A 23 6.86 -6.98 10.05
N HIS A 24 5.69 -7.54 10.33
CA HIS A 24 5.58 -8.81 11.05
C HIS A 24 6.05 -10.00 10.20
N ALA A 25 6.00 -9.88 8.89
CA ALA A 25 6.53 -10.85 7.93
C ALA A 25 8.05 -10.71 7.68
N GLY A 26 8.71 -9.74 8.33
CA GLY A 26 10.15 -9.51 8.22
C GLY A 26 10.56 -8.44 7.20
N LEU A 27 9.59 -7.76 6.58
CA LEU A 27 9.88 -6.70 5.61
C LEU A 27 10.10 -5.35 6.32
N PRO A 28 11.27 -4.70 6.17
CA PRO A 28 11.56 -3.43 6.81
C PRO A 28 10.82 -2.27 6.11
N VAL A 29 9.58 -2.01 6.54
CA VAL A 29 8.78 -0.89 6.03
C VAL A 29 8.93 0.33 6.95
N GLY A 30 9.72 1.32 6.51
CA GLY A 30 9.90 2.59 7.21
C GLY A 30 8.64 3.46 7.22
N THR A 31 8.52 4.35 8.21
CA THR A 31 7.38 5.28 8.33
C THR A 31 7.31 6.26 7.16
N ASP A 32 8.46 6.67 6.63
CA ASP A 32 8.60 7.46 5.42
C ASP A 32 7.93 6.80 4.21
N ARG A 33 8.10 5.49 4.03
CA ARG A 33 7.48 4.73 2.94
C ARG A 33 5.97 4.62 3.09
N VAL A 34 5.49 4.49 4.32
CA VAL A 34 4.06 4.52 4.64
C VAL A 34 3.46 5.87 4.27
N MET A 35 4.11 6.98 4.64
CA MET A 35 3.66 8.32 4.28
C MET A 35 3.67 8.54 2.76
N LEU A 36 4.73 8.10 2.08
CA LEU A 36 4.85 8.15 0.62
C LEU A 36 3.70 7.39 -0.05
N ALA A 37 3.42 6.17 0.40
CA ALA A 37 2.32 5.37 -0.12
C ALA A 37 0.96 6.07 0.07
N GLN A 38 0.69 6.65 1.24
CA GLN A 38 -0.55 7.38 1.47
C GLN A 38 -0.71 8.58 0.51
N GLN A 39 0.36 9.35 0.29
CA GLN A 39 0.35 10.47 -0.66
C GLN A 39 0.17 9.99 -2.10
N ALA A 40 0.91 8.95 -2.50
CA ALA A 40 0.84 8.39 -3.85
C ALA A 40 -0.57 7.88 -4.18
N LEU A 41 -1.23 7.22 -3.23
CA LEU A 41 -2.60 6.73 -3.43
C LEU A 41 -3.64 7.85 -3.54
N GLN A 42 -3.44 8.98 -2.84
CA GLN A 42 -4.29 10.17 -2.98
C GLN A 42 -4.14 10.82 -4.36
N VAL A 43 -2.92 10.80 -4.92
CA VAL A 43 -2.62 11.38 -6.24
C VAL A 43 -3.04 10.46 -7.38
N ALA A 44 -2.80 9.15 -7.25
CA ALA A 44 -3.04 8.18 -8.31
C ALA A 44 -4.52 8.03 -8.65
N GLY A 45 -5.42 8.17 -7.67
CA GLY A 45 -6.85 7.93 -7.85
C GLY A 45 -7.12 6.44 -8.08
N LEU A 46 -7.61 5.75 -7.05
CA LEU A 46 -7.78 4.29 -7.11
C LEU A 46 -9.13 3.91 -7.70
N HIS A 47 -9.10 3.17 -8.81
CA HIS A 47 -10.27 2.61 -9.46
C HIS A 47 -10.34 1.09 -9.32
N SER A 48 -9.27 0.44 -8.87
CA SER A 48 -9.21 -1.01 -8.66
C SER A 48 -8.26 -1.45 -7.53
N ARG A 49 -8.45 -2.69 -7.05
CA ARG A 49 -7.50 -3.36 -6.13
C ARG A 49 -6.11 -3.52 -6.77
N GLN A 50 -6.05 -3.69 -8.08
CA GLN A 50 -4.80 -3.88 -8.82
C GLN A 50 -3.97 -2.59 -8.85
N GLU A 51 -4.62 -1.43 -9.02
CA GLU A 51 -3.92 -0.13 -8.91
C GLU A 51 -3.45 0.13 -7.49
N PHE A 52 -4.23 -0.24 -6.48
CA PHE A 52 -3.82 -0.12 -5.08
C PHE A 52 -2.58 -0.97 -4.79
N HIS A 53 -2.58 -2.23 -5.26
CA HIS A 53 -1.43 -3.12 -5.19
C HIS A 53 -0.20 -2.53 -5.89
N ALA A 54 -0.35 -2.06 -7.12
CA ALA A 54 0.76 -1.49 -7.90
C ALA A 54 1.38 -0.26 -7.22
N VAL A 55 0.56 0.66 -6.69
CA VAL A 55 1.05 1.85 -5.98
C VAL A 55 1.77 1.44 -4.68
N LEU A 56 1.19 0.54 -3.89
CA LEU A 56 1.86 0.06 -2.68
C LEU A 56 3.17 -0.67 -2.99
N CYS A 57 3.21 -1.49 -4.03
CA CYS A 57 4.40 -2.21 -4.47
C CYS A 57 5.52 -1.21 -4.82
N ALA A 58 5.18 -0.17 -5.59
CA ALA A 58 6.13 0.87 -6.01
C ALA A 58 6.66 1.72 -4.83
N CYS A 59 5.83 2.01 -3.81
CA CYS A 59 6.25 2.83 -2.68
C CYS A 59 6.97 2.04 -1.58
N LEU A 60 6.57 0.78 -1.34
CA LEU A 60 6.99 0.00 -0.18
C LEU A 60 8.14 -0.96 -0.46
N LEU A 61 8.47 -1.26 -1.73
CA LEU A 61 9.54 -2.18 -2.10
C LEU A 61 10.71 -1.45 -2.78
N ASP A 62 11.93 -1.69 -2.28
CA ASP A 62 13.19 -1.26 -2.94
C ASP A 62 13.90 -2.41 -3.68
N ARG A 63 13.48 -3.66 -3.41
CA ARG A 63 14.17 -4.86 -3.89
C ARG A 63 13.14 -5.86 -4.37
N HIS A 64 13.45 -6.48 -5.51
CA HIS A 64 12.60 -7.50 -6.12
C HIS A 64 12.45 -8.74 -5.22
N GLU A 65 13.44 -9.05 -4.38
CA GLU A 65 13.41 -10.16 -3.41
C GLU A 65 12.25 -10.08 -2.39
N HIS A 66 11.67 -8.89 -2.23
CA HIS A 66 10.56 -8.66 -1.32
C HIS A 66 9.18 -8.81 -1.98
N GLN A 67 9.13 -8.99 -3.30
CA GLN A 67 7.89 -8.99 -4.07
C GLN A 67 7.01 -10.19 -3.72
N ASP A 68 7.59 -11.38 -3.62
CA ASP A 68 6.84 -12.60 -3.26
C ASP A 68 6.20 -12.49 -1.85
N LEU A 69 6.91 -11.88 -0.90
CA LEU A 69 6.42 -11.67 0.47
C LEU A 69 5.29 -10.63 0.49
N PHE A 70 5.46 -9.57 -0.29
CA PHE A 70 4.47 -8.52 -0.46
C PHE A 70 3.18 -9.05 -1.09
N ASP A 71 3.30 -9.86 -2.14
CA ASP A 71 2.17 -10.47 -2.84
C ASP A 71 1.40 -11.45 -1.94
N GLN A 72 2.11 -12.23 -1.11
CA GLN A 72 1.49 -13.08 -0.10
C GLN A 72 0.68 -12.28 0.93
N ALA A 73 1.19 -11.13 1.38
CA ALA A 73 0.46 -10.27 2.31
C ALA A 73 -0.84 -9.70 1.71
N PHE A 74 -0.93 -9.67 0.38
CA PHE A 74 -2.06 -9.17 -0.39
C PHE A 74 -3.14 -10.22 -0.70
N THR A 75 -3.02 -11.45 -0.21
CA THR A 75 -4.04 -12.52 -0.38
C THR A 75 -5.22 -12.28 0.56
#